data_AF-A0A954HJB4-F1
#
_entry.id   AF-A0A954HJB4-F1
#
_cell.length_a   1.000
_cell.length_b   1.000
_cell.length_c   1.000
_cell.angle_alpha   90.00
_cell.angle_beta   90.00
_cell.angle_gamma   90.00
#
_symmetry.space_group_name_H-M   'P 1'
#
loop_
_entity.id
_entity.type
_entity.pdbx_description
1 polymer ?
#
loop_
_entity_poly.entity_id
_entity_poly.type
_entity_poly.pdbx_seq_one_letter_code
_entity_poly.pdbx_strand_id
1 'polypeptide(L)'
;MSLTEIVILVPCHSLEDFPTELGDEPAAGLLNAFAVAFHPALLAATERFPGYRRADEAALATEGQLAFLPTASKDWVPHGWAEDSRRNGASVVSGVSDRDEMLKAALAAVSEEEANAFSEDIVADFLALGTVYLLTELLTRHMRNYSQLDEALMCKELVAGAQAARANDKEAAESHLKRCFEMLLDCREKFYPV
;
A
#
# COMPACT_ATOMS: atom_id res chain seq x y z
N MET A 1 -18.43 -0.53 9.84
CA MET A 1 -17.97 -1.62 8.94
C MET A 1 -16.50 -1.82 9.20
N SER A 2 -16.01 -3.06 9.20
CA SER A 2 -14.58 -3.34 9.38
C SER A 2 -13.91 -3.53 8.03
N LEU A 3 -12.82 -2.81 7.80
CA LEU A 3 -11.96 -3.00 6.64
C LEU A 3 -11.23 -4.36 6.78
N THR A 4 -11.19 -5.16 5.73
CA THR A 4 -10.65 -6.53 5.75
C THR A 4 -9.48 -6.74 4.80
N GLU A 5 -9.37 -5.90 3.77
CA GLU A 5 -8.32 -6.01 2.76
C GLU A 5 -8.02 -4.66 2.10
N ILE A 6 -6.75 -4.45 1.77
CA ILE A 6 -6.27 -3.32 0.98
C ILE A 6 -5.63 -3.89 -0.28
N VAL A 7 -6.05 -3.39 -1.44
CA VAL A 7 -5.51 -3.81 -2.74
C VAL A 7 -5.17 -2.63 -3.63
N ILE A 8 -4.01 -2.69 -4.27
CA ILE A 8 -3.57 -1.74 -5.31
C ILE A 8 -3.69 -2.40 -6.68
N LEU A 9 -4.43 -1.79 -7.59
CA LEU A 9 -4.51 -2.28 -8.97
C LEU A 9 -3.33 -1.76 -9.79
N VAL A 10 -2.52 -2.67 -10.32
CA VAL A 10 -1.31 -2.33 -11.08
C VAL A 10 -1.51 -2.51 -12.59
N PRO A 11 -0.93 -1.63 -13.42
CA PRO A 11 -1.04 -1.67 -14.88
C PRO A 11 0.05 -2.57 -15.50
N CYS A 12 0.28 -3.75 -14.92
CA CYS A 12 1.30 -4.69 -15.37
C CYS A 12 0.90 -6.12 -15.02
N HIS A 13 1.49 -7.09 -15.74
CA HIS A 13 1.23 -8.52 -15.52
C HIS A 13 1.96 -9.08 -14.30
N SER A 14 3.10 -8.46 -13.98
CA SER A 14 3.89 -8.66 -12.77
C SER A 14 4.69 -7.37 -12.51
N LEU A 15 5.27 -7.22 -11.32
CA LEU A 15 6.16 -6.09 -11.04
C LEU A 15 7.47 -6.10 -11.89
N GLU A 16 7.74 -7.14 -12.69
CA GLU A 16 8.87 -7.13 -13.65
C GLU A 16 8.62 -6.15 -14.80
N ASP A 17 7.35 -5.99 -15.19
CA ASP A 17 6.92 -5.09 -16.27
C ASP A 17 6.30 -3.80 -15.70
N PHE A 18 6.70 -3.39 -14.50
CA PHE A 18 6.21 -2.17 -13.87
C PHE A 18 6.55 -0.96 -14.76
N PRO A 19 5.59 -0.05 -15.02
CA PRO A 19 5.78 0.98 -16.04
C PRO A 19 6.79 2.05 -15.61
N THR A 20 7.80 2.30 -16.43
CA THR A 20 8.85 3.31 -16.19
C THR A 20 8.69 4.58 -17.02
N GLU A 21 7.85 4.55 -18.06
CA GLU A 21 7.68 5.63 -19.04
C GLU A 21 6.36 6.41 -18.84
N LEU A 22 5.85 6.45 -17.60
CA LEU A 22 4.65 7.22 -17.27
C LEU A 22 4.99 8.72 -17.19
N GLY A 23 4.04 9.56 -17.59
CA GLY A 23 4.10 10.99 -17.26
C GLY A 23 3.93 11.24 -15.76
N ASP A 24 4.26 12.46 -15.33
CA ASP A 24 4.36 12.85 -13.92
C ASP A 24 3.11 12.49 -13.09
N GLU A 25 1.92 12.85 -13.56
CA GLU A 25 0.67 12.63 -12.80
C GLU A 25 0.27 11.14 -12.69
N PRO A 26 0.26 10.33 -13.77
CA PRO A 26 0.06 8.88 -13.66
C PRO A 26 1.13 8.17 -12.81
N ALA A 27 2.40 8.59 -12.91
CA ALA A 27 3.48 8.06 -12.10
C ALA A 27 3.27 8.36 -10.61
N ALA A 28 2.96 9.63 -10.28
CA ALA A 28 2.67 10.05 -8.92
C ALA A 28 1.50 9.27 -8.32
N GLY A 29 0.39 9.10 -9.06
CA GLY A 29 -0.76 8.33 -8.58
C GLY A 29 -0.43 6.86 -8.31
N LEU A 30 0.37 6.22 -9.16
CA LEU A 30 0.79 4.83 -8.97
C LEU A 30 1.71 4.68 -7.75
N LEU A 31 2.73 5.54 -7.61
CA LEU A 31 3.66 5.49 -6.48
C LEU A 31 2.97 5.85 -5.15
N ASN A 32 2.11 6.86 -5.16
CA ASN A 32 1.36 7.27 -3.97
C ASN A 32 0.38 6.18 -3.52
N ALA A 33 -0.21 5.39 -4.42
CA ALA A 33 -1.07 4.27 -4.02
C ALA A 33 -0.32 3.24 -3.14
N PHE A 34 0.95 2.94 -3.46
CA PHE A 34 1.78 2.08 -2.61
C PHE A 34 2.14 2.73 -1.28
N ALA A 35 2.47 4.02 -1.27
CA ALA A 35 2.74 4.73 -0.02
C ALA A 35 1.50 4.76 0.89
N VAL A 36 0.36 5.23 0.36
CA VAL A 36 -0.88 5.46 1.13
C VAL A 36 -1.49 4.16 1.65
N ALA A 37 -1.38 3.05 0.91
CA ALA A 37 -1.85 1.76 1.37
C ALA A 37 -1.19 1.29 2.68
N PHE A 38 -0.01 1.82 3.01
CA PHE A 38 0.72 1.53 4.26
C PHE A 38 0.36 2.48 5.41
N HIS A 39 -0.65 3.35 5.27
CA HIS A 39 -1.05 4.23 6.37
C HIS A 39 -1.42 3.42 7.63
N PRO A 40 -0.94 3.81 8.84
CA PRO A 40 -1.08 2.99 10.05
C PRO A 40 -2.54 2.74 10.44
N ALA A 41 -3.45 3.71 10.21
CA ALA A 41 -4.88 3.51 10.43
C ALA A 41 -5.47 2.36 9.59
N LEU A 42 -5.06 2.23 8.32
CA LEU A 42 -5.56 1.18 7.42
C LEU A 42 -5.00 -0.19 7.82
N LEU A 43 -3.71 -0.22 8.21
CA LEU A 43 -3.04 -1.43 8.68
C LEU A 43 -3.61 -1.93 10.01
N ALA A 44 -3.87 -1.02 10.96
CA ALA A 44 -4.48 -1.36 12.24
C ALA A 44 -5.95 -1.80 12.09
N ALA A 45 -6.65 -1.30 11.07
CA ALA A 45 -8.03 -1.70 10.77
C ALA A 45 -8.11 -3.07 10.08
N THR A 46 -7.19 -3.35 9.15
CA THR A 46 -7.21 -4.60 8.36
C THR A 46 -6.44 -5.75 8.98
N GLU A 47 -5.41 -5.45 9.78
CA GLU A 47 -4.45 -6.43 10.28
C GLU A 47 -3.81 -7.28 9.17
N ARG A 48 -3.67 -6.71 7.96
CA ARG A 48 -3.10 -7.39 6.80
C ARG A 48 -2.06 -6.55 6.10
N PHE A 49 -1.17 -7.24 5.39
CA PHE A 49 -0.22 -6.62 4.48
C PHE A 49 -0.96 -6.09 3.24
N PRO A 50 -0.72 -4.84 2.81
CA PRO A 50 -1.32 -4.31 1.58
C PRO A 50 -0.88 -5.12 0.36
N GLY A 51 -1.85 -5.61 -0.42
CA GLY A 51 -1.60 -6.40 -1.62
C GLY A 51 -1.65 -5.56 -2.89
N TYR A 52 -1.14 -6.13 -3.98
CA TYR A 52 -1.42 -5.63 -5.32
C TYR A 52 -2.01 -6.72 -6.20
N ARG A 53 -2.83 -6.33 -7.18
CA ARG A 53 -3.42 -7.23 -8.17
C ARG A 53 -3.36 -6.59 -9.55
N ARG A 54 -3.29 -7.42 -10.57
CA ARG A 54 -3.34 -6.94 -11.95
C ARG A 54 -4.70 -6.32 -12.23
N ALA A 55 -4.70 -5.16 -12.87
CA ALA A 55 -5.93 -4.46 -13.19
C ALA A 55 -6.78 -5.19 -14.25
N ASP A 56 -6.17 -5.90 -15.20
CA ASP A 56 -6.85 -6.65 -16.27
C ASP A 56 -7.63 -7.88 -15.79
N GLU A 57 -7.25 -8.44 -14.64
CA GLU A 57 -7.88 -9.63 -14.03
C GLU A 57 -8.64 -9.28 -12.75
N ALA A 58 -8.84 -7.99 -12.46
CA ALA A 58 -9.48 -7.54 -11.23
C ALA A 58 -10.99 -7.86 -11.21
N ALA A 59 -11.38 -8.81 -10.36
CA ALA A 59 -12.78 -8.95 -9.96
C ALA A 59 -13.29 -7.66 -9.28
N LEU A 60 -14.61 -7.44 -9.30
CA LEU A 60 -15.22 -6.31 -8.58
C LEU A 60 -14.88 -6.40 -7.09
N ALA A 61 -14.43 -5.29 -6.51
CA ALA A 61 -14.23 -5.23 -5.07
C ALA A 61 -15.59 -5.26 -4.35
N THR A 62 -15.60 -5.82 -3.14
CA THR A 62 -16.80 -5.99 -2.32
C THR A 62 -16.68 -5.25 -0.99
N GLU A 63 -17.76 -5.29 -0.22
CA GLU A 63 -17.80 -4.78 1.16
C GLU A 63 -16.56 -5.18 1.99
N GLY A 64 -16.02 -4.20 2.73
CA GLY A 64 -14.82 -4.38 3.55
C GLY A 64 -13.49 -4.27 2.80
N GLN A 65 -13.48 -4.19 1.47
CA GLN A 65 -12.26 -3.98 0.70
C GLN A 65 -12.02 -2.49 0.40
N LEU A 66 -10.76 -2.05 0.54
CA LEU A 66 -10.26 -0.78 0.06
C LEU A 66 -9.41 -1.03 -1.18
N ALA A 67 -9.87 -0.56 -2.33
CA ALA A 67 -9.17 -0.68 -3.60
C ALA A 67 -8.61 0.67 -4.06
N PHE A 68 -7.32 0.71 -4.35
CA PHE A 68 -6.68 1.80 -5.08
C PHE A 68 -6.72 1.48 -6.58
N LEU A 69 -7.31 2.37 -7.36
CA LEU A 69 -7.25 2.37 -8.82
C LEU A 69 -6.45 3.60 -9.27
N PRO A 70 -5.11 3.48 -9.37
CA PRO A 70 -4.26 4.52 -9.93
C PRO A 70 -4.70 4.92 -11.35
N THR A 71 -4.46 6.17 -11.73
CA THR A 71 -4.79 6.69 -13.07
C THR A 71 -4.14 5.85 -14.18
N ALA A 72 -2.91 5.37 -13.96
CA ALA A 72 -2.19 4.49 -14.90
C ALA A 72 -2.88 3.13 -15.13
N SER A 73 -3.70 2.67 -14.19
CA SER A 73 -4.41 1.38 -14.23
C SER A 73 -5.85 1.50 -14.74
N LYS A 74 -6.35 2.72 -14.98
CA LYS A 74 -7.75 2.97 -15.33
C LYS A 74 -8.17 2.28 -16.63
N ASP A 75 -7.30 2.27 -17.63
CA ASP A 75 -7.61 1.68 -18.95
C ASP A 75 -7.43 0.16 -18.97
N TRP A 76 -6.94 -0.44 -17.88
CA TRP A 76 -6.75 -1.87 -17.74
C TRP A 76 -7.95 -2.57 -17.11
N VAL A 77 -8.82 -1.84 -16.38
CA VAL A 77 -10.04 -2.38 -15.81
C VAL A 77 -11.22 -2.25 -16.78
N PRO A 78 -12.28 -3.08 -16.65
CA PRO A 78 -13.52 -2.87 -17.37
C PRO A 78 -14.11 -1.47 -17.13
N HIS A 79 -14.78 -0.92 -18.15
CA HIS A 79 -15.47 0.36 -18.01
C HIS A 79 -16.50 0.30 -16.87
N GLY A 80 -16.50 1.32 -16.00
CA GLY A 80 -17.39 1.38 -14.84
C GLY A 80 -16.95 0.55 -13.63
N TRP A 81 -15.78 -0.12 -13.67
CA TRP A 81 -15.32 -1.00 -12.59
C TRP A 81 -15.31 -0.31 -11.22
N ALA A 82 -14.90 0.96 -11.16
CA ALA A 82 -14.82 1.71 -9.90
C ALA A 82 -16.21 2.00 -9.34
N GLU A 83 -17.14 2.47 -10.18
CA GLU A 83 -18.53 2.73 -9.81
C GLU A 83 -19.22 1.43 -9.39
N ASP A 84 -19.01 0.35 -10.13
CA ASP A 84 -19.60 -0.96 -9.88
C ASP A 84 -19.10 -1.56 -8.57
N SER A 85 -17.80 -1.44 -8.28
CA SER A 85 -17.21 -1.87 -7.01
C SER A 85 -17.74 -1.05 -5.82
N ARG A 86 -17.94 0.26 -5.98
CA ARG A 86 -18.60 1.10 -4.95
C ARG A 86 -20.04 0.67 -4.72
N ARG A 87 -20.80 0.34 -5.77
CA ARG A 87 -22.17 -0.20 -5.62
C ARG A 87 -22.19 -1.55 -4.89
N ASN A 88 -21.12 -2.32 -4.98
CA ASN A 88 -20.93 -3.58 -4.23
C ASN A 88 -20.44 -3.36 -2.78
N GLY A 89 -20.38 -2.10 -2.31
CA GLY A 89 -20.02 -1.75 -0.93
C GLY A 89 -18.52 -1.59 -0.69
N ALA A 90 -17.67 -1.68 -1.72
CA ALA A 90 -16.24 -1.45 -1.56
C ALA A 90 -15.90 0.05 -1.45
N SER A 91 -14.82 0.34 -0.72
CA SER A 91 -14.20 1.66 -0.76
C SER A 91 -13.22 1.71 -1.94
N VAL A 92 -13.40 2.65 -2.86
CA VAL A 92 -12.55 2.75 -4.06
C VAL A 92 -11.97 4.15 -4.20
N VAL A 93 -10.65 4.23 -4.14
CA VAL A 93 -9.87 5.44 -4.39
C VAL A 93 -9.45 5.44 -5.86
N SER A 94 -9.97 6.38 -6.66
CA SER A 94 -9.71 6.45 -8.10
C SER A 94 -9.69 7.89 -8.60
N GLY A 95 -8.89 8.19 -9.63
CA GLY A 95 -8.85 9.52 -10.25
C GLY A 95 -8.17 10.58 -9.39
N VAL A 96 -7.29 10.16 -8.49
CA VAL A 96 -6.51 11.01 -7.59
C VAL A 96 -5.04 10.63 -7.73
N SER A 97 -4.18 11.63 -7.92
CA SER A 97 -2.72 11.43 -8.01
C SER A 97 -1.95 12.17 -6.91
N ASP A 98 -2.51 13.23 -6.35
CA ASP A 98 -1.95 13.93 -5.19
C ASP A 98 -2.01 13.06 -3.93
N ARG A 99 -0.96 13.11 -3.11
CA ARG A 99 -0.83 12.23 -1.95
C ARG A 99 -1.83 12.58 -0.85
N ASP A 100 -2.04 13.87 -0.58
CA ASP A 100 -2.90 14.31 0.53
C ASP A 100 -4.37 14.09 0.19
N GLU A 101 -4.74 14.34 -1.07
CA GLU A 101 -6.07 13.97 -1.58
C GLU A 101 -6.30 12.45 -1.52
N MET A 102 -5.28 11.64 -1.85
CA MET A 102 -5.37 10.18 -1.81
C MET A 102 -5.48 9.65 -0.39
N LEU A 103 -4.70 10.21 0.56
CA LEU A 103 -4.80 9.91 1.99
C LEU A 103 -6.21 10.18 2.49
N LYS A 104 -6.74 11.37 2.21
CA LYS A 104 -8.10 11.74 2.62
C LYS A 104 -9.14 10.78 2.05
N ALA A 105 -9.02 10.40 0.77
CA ALA A 105 -9.95 9.47 0.14
C ALA A 105 -9.84 8.05 0.72
N ALA A 106 -8.64 7.57 1.03
CA ALA A 106 -8.41 6.25 1.61
C ALA A 106 -8.90 6.17 3.06
N LEU A 107 -8.64 7.20 3.87
CA LEU A 107 -9.03 7.26 5.28
C LEU A 107 -10.54 7.39 5.49
N ALA A 108 -11.30 7.79 4.48
CA ALA A 108 -12.76 7.72 4.51
C ALA A 108 -13.30 6.28 4.67
N ALA A 109 -12.47 5.25 4.46
CA ALA A 109 -12.82 3.85 4.66
C ALA A 109 -12.75 3.39 6.14
N VAL A 110 -12.21 4.22 7.03
CA VAL A 110 -12.13 3.96 8.48
C VAL A 110 -12.86 5.07 9.26
N SER A 111 -13.04 4.91 10.57
CA SER A 111 -13.66 5.97 11.38
C SER A 111 -12.74 7.21 11.49
N GLU A 112 -13.34 8.38 11.72
CA GLU A 112 -12.58 9.63 11.87
C GLU A 112 -11.68 9.59 13.11
N GLU A 113 -12.13 8.93 14.18
CA GLU A 113 -11.31 8.69 15.37
C GLU A 113 -10.09 7.80 15.06
N GLU A 114 -10.26 6.78 14.22
CA GLU A 114 -9.15 5.92 13.80
C GLU A 114 -8.19 6.65 12.87
N ALA A 115 -8.69 7.44 11.92
CA ALA A 115 -7.86 8.19 10.99
C ALA A 115 -6.94 9.19 11.70
N ASN A 116 -7.43 9.83 12.76
CA ASN A 116 -6.72 10.90 13.50
C ASN A 116 -5.95 10.40 14.74
N ALA A 117 -5.83 9.08 14.94
CA ALA A 117 -5.20 8.51 16.13
C ALA A 117 -3.66 8.55 16.11
N PHE A 118 -3.04 9.04 15.03
CA PHE A 118 -1.61 8.89 14.75
C PHE A 118 -0.94 10.25 14.60
N SER A 119 0.31 10.36 15.07
CA SER A 119 1.13 11.53 14.87
C SER A 119 1.69 11.58 13.44
N GLU A 120 1.90 12.80 12.91
CA GLU A 120 2.32 13.02 11.52
C GLU A 120 3.67 12.37 11.18
N ASP A 121 4.59 12.33 12.13
CA ASP A 121 5.92 11.72 11.97
C ASP A 121 5.85 10.20 11.79
N ILE A 122 5.06 9.52 12.64
CA ILE A 122 4.84 8.08 12.50
C ILE A 122 4.13 7.77 11.20
N VAL A 123 3.10 8.54 10.83
CA VAL A 123 2.44 8.39 9.54
C VAL A 123 3.46 8.49 8.39
N ALA A 124 4.33 9.50 8.42
CA ALA A 124 5.35 9.67 7.39
C ALA A 124 6.28 8.44 7.26
N ASP A 125 6.70 7.84 8.38
CA ASP A 125 7.56 6.65 8.36
C ASP A 125 6.85 5.42 7.75
N PHE A 126 5.56 5.23 8.05
CA PHE A 126 4.74 4.18 7.43
C PHE A 126 4.57 4.38 5.91
N LEU A 127 4.32 5.61 5.47
CA LEU A 127 4.23 5.93 4.04
C LEU A 127 5.58 5.73 3.32
N ALA A 128 6.68 6.09 3.99
CA ALA A 128 8.02 5.84 3.49
C ALA A 128 8.28 4.33 3.35
N LEU A 129 7.83 3.52 4.32
CA LEU A 129 7.97 2.06 4.26
C LEU A 129 7.26 1.47 3.05
N GLY A 130 6.02 1.88 2.74
CA GLY A 130 5.30 1.42 1.54
C GLY A 130 6.04 1.77 0.23
N THR A 131 6.67 2.94 0.18
CA THR A 131 7.50 3.35 -0.96
C THR A 131 8.76 2.48 -1.08
N VAL A 132 9.49 2.28 0.03
CA VAL A 132 10.73 1.49 0.05
C VAL A 132 10.47 0.00 -0.22
N TYR A 133 9.33 -0.53 0.21
CA TYR A 133 8.87 -1.87 -0.14
C TYR A 133 8.76 -2.02 -1.66
N LEU A 134 8.02 -1.12 -2.33
CA LEU A 134 7.88 -1.15 -3.79
C LEU A 134 9.25 -1.07 -4.47
N LEU A 135 10.10 -0.12 -4.08
CA LEU A 135 11.42 0.06 -4.71
C LEU A 135 12.31 -1.18 -4.53
N THR A 136 12.28 -1.81 -3.36
CA THR A 136 13.02 -3.06 -3.09
C THR A 136 12.49 -4.19 -3.97
N GLU A 137 11.17 -4.33 -4.10
CA GLU A 137 10.53 -5.33 -4.95
C GLU A 137 10.89 -5.15 -6.44
N LEU A 138 10.89 -3.90 -6.94
CA LEU A 138 11.30 -3.58 -8.30
C LEU A 138 12.78 -3.87 -8.54
N LEU A 139 13.65 -3.44 -7.63
CA LEU A 139 15.09 -3.64 -7.74
C LEU A 139 15.45 -5.13 -7.72
N THR A 140 14.83 -5.92 -6.84
CA THR A 140 15.03 -7.37 -6.74
C THR A 140 14.76 -8.06 -8.07
N ARG A 141 13.65 -7.70 -8.73
CA ARG A 141 13.22 -8.24 -10.02
C ARG A 141 14.13 -7.80 -11.17
N HIS A 142 14.53 -6.52 -11.22
CA HIS A 142 15.50 -6.05 -12.21
C HIS A 142 16.86 -6.75 -12.11
N MET A 143 17.25 -7.15 -10.89
CA MET A 143 18.44 -7.95 -10.65
C MET A 143 18.25 -9.46 -10.93
N ARG A 144 17.08 -9.86 -11.46
CA ARG A 144 16.67 -11.26 -11.76
C ARG A 144 16.77 -12.18 -10.55
N ASN A 145 16.57 -11.63 -9.35
CA ASN A 145 16.47 -12.38 -8.12
C ASN A 145 15.00 -12.54 -7.73
N TYR A 146 14.73 -13.57 -6.93
CA TYR A 146 13.42 -13.73 -6.29
C TYR A 146 13.42 -12.97 -4.96
N SER A 147 12.33 -12.26 -4.67
CA SER A 147 12.14 -11.69 -3.34
C SER A 147 12.10 -12.82 -2.32
N GLN A 148 12.92 -12.68 -1.28
CA GLN A 148 12.96 -13.59 -0.14
C GLN A 148 12.39 -12.91 1.10
N LEU A 149 11.59 -11.87 0.91
CA LEU A 149 10.93 -11.20 2.01
C LEU A 149 9.98 -12.20 2.68
N ASP A 150 10.18 -12.42 3.98
CA ASP A 150 9.21 -13.14 4.79
C ASP A 150 7.99 -12.23 5.00
N GLU A 151 7.03 -12.31 4.08
CA GLU A 151 5.82 -11.48 4.10
C GLU A 151 4.98 -11.73 5.36
N ALA A 152 5.00 -12.95 5.92
CA ALA A 152 4.26 -13.27 7.13
C ALA A 152 4.86 -12.54 8.35
N LEU A 153 6.18 -12.59 8.49
CA LEU A 153 6.87 -11.82 9.52
C LEU A 153 6.74 -10.31 9.28
N MET A 154 6.88 -9.86 8.03
CA MET A 154 6.75 -8.45 7.68
C MET A 154 5.37 -7.92 8.03
N CYS A 155 4.31 -8.66 7.70
CA CYS A 155 2.94 -8.34 8.05
C CYS A 155 2.76 -8.26 9.57
N LYS A 156 3.33 -9.21 10.32
CA LYS A 156 3.24 -9.21 11.78
C LYS A 156 3.89 -7.98 12.40
N GLU A 157 5.11 -7.63 11.99
CA GLU A 157 5.82 -6.45 12.49
C GLU A 157 5.11 -5.16 12.09
N LEU A 158 4.63 -5.07 10.84
CA LEU A 158 3.90 -3.93 10.32
C LEU A 158 2.61 -3.66 11.10
N VAL A 159 1.82 -4.69 11.36
CA VAL A 159 0.58 -4.60 12.14
C VAL A 159 0.88 -4.29 13.60
N ALA A 160 1.89 -4.92 14.20
CA ALA A 160 2.29 -4.63 15.57
C ALA A 160 2.73 -3.17 15.75
N GLY A 161 3.50 -2.63 14.81
CA GLY A 161 3.86 -1.21 14.79
C GLY A 161 2.65 -0.29 14.67
N ALA A 162 1.68 -0.62 13.81
CA ALA A 162 0.47 0.17 13.65
C ALA A 162 -0.41 0.14 14.91
N GLN A 163 -0.53 -1.00 15.58
CA GLN A 163 -1.27 -1.12 16.84
C GLN A 163 -0.56 -0.40 17.99
N ALA A 164 0.78 -0.48 18.07
CA ALA A 164 1.57 0.28 19.04
C ALA A 164 1.37 1.80 18.87
N ALA A 165 1.42 2.27 17.62
CA ALA A 165 1.16 3.68 17.30
C ALA A 165 -0.27 4.09 17.70
N ARG A 166 -1.28 3.24 17.43
CA ARG A 166 -2.67 3.48 17.86
C ARG A 166 -2.81 3.54 19.38
N ALA A 167 -2.01 2.76 20.12
CA ALA A 167 -1.95 2.78 21.57
C ALA A 167 -1.12 3.95 22.14
N ASN A 168 -0.63 4.85 21.28
CA ASN A 168 0.26 5.96 21.62
C ASN A 168 1.59 5.51 22.26
N ASP A 169 2.03 4.28 21.94
CA ASP A 169 3.35 3.74 22.30
C ASP A 169 4.31 3.93 21.12
N LYS A 170 4.84 5.16 21.05
CA LYS A 170 5.72 5.59 19.97
C LYS A 170 7.02 4.76 19.89
N GLU A 171 7.62 4.43 21.03
CA GLU A 171 8.88 3.68 21.07
C GLU A 171 8.70 2.27 20.50
N ALA A 172 7.61 1.59 20.86
CA ALA A 172 7.30 0.28 20.29
C ALA A 172 6.98 0.37 18.79
N ALA A 173 6.24 1.39 18.36
CA ALA A 173 5.94 1.61 16.95
C ALA A 173 7.22 1.80 16.10
N GLU A 174 8.13 2.65 16.56
CA GLU A 174 9.42 2.89 15.91
C GLU A 174 10.30 1.62 15.88
N SER A 175 10.29 0.83 16.95
CA SER A 175 11.02 -0.43 17.01
C SER A 175 10.53 -1.45 15.96
N HIS A 176 9.21 -1.61 15.83
CA HIS A 176 8.61 -2.47 14.82
C HIS A 176 8.85 -1.95 13.39
N LEU A 177 8.71 -0.65 13.14
CA LEU A 177 9.03 -0.04 11.85
C LEU A 177 10.50 -0.23 11.47
N LYS A 178 11.41 -0.02 12.42
CA LYS A 178 12.84 -0.27 12.22
C LYS A 178 13.07 -1.72 11.79
N ARG A 179 12.41 -2.67 12.44
CA ARG A 179 12.51 -4.09 12.06
C ARG A 179 12.04 -4.34 10.63
N CYS A 180 10.93 -3.72 10.21
CA CYS A 180 10.47 -3.78 8.83
C CYS A 180 11.51 -3.22 7.84
N PHE A 181 12.14 -2.09 8.13
CA PHE A 181 13.20 -1.53 7.29
C PHE A 181 14.46 -2.42 7.25
N GLU A 182 14.87 -3.01 8.38
CA GLU A 182 15.96 -3.99 8.43
C GLU A 182 15.67 -5.21 7.54
N MET A 183 14.44 -5.71 7.54
CA MET A 183 14.05 -6.83 6.65
C MET A 183 14.17 -6.47 5.16
N LEU A 184 13.77 -5.25 4.77
CA LEU A 184 13.94 -4.77 3.39
C LEU A 184 15.42 -4.55 3.04
N LEU A 185 16.21 -4.05 3.99
CA LEU A 185 17.66 -3.91 3.84
C LEU A 185 18.34 -5.27 3.62
N ASP A 186 18.04 -6.26 4.46
CA ASP A 186 18.55 -7.63 4.34
C ASP A 186 18.18 -8.24 2.97
N CYS A 187 16.98 -7.96 2.48
CA CYS A 187 16.57 -8.41 1.14
C CYS A 187 17.46 -7.77 0.07
N ARG A 188 17.69 -6.46 0.12
CA ARG A 188 18.53 -5.73 -0.83
C ARG A 188 19.98 -6.22 -0.83
N GLU A 189 20.57 -6.41 0.34
CA GLU A 189 21.99 -6.78 0.48
C GLU A 189 22.33 -8.13 -0.15
N LYS A 190 21.36 -9.04 -0.27
CA LYS A 190 21.57 -10.35 -0.89
C LYS A 190 21.88 -10.29 -2.38
N PHE A 191 21.38 -9.29 -3.10
CA PHE A 191 21.59 -9.16 -4.55
C PHE A 191 22.29 -7.86 -4.95
N TYR A 192 22.42 -6.91 -4.04
CA TYR A 192 23.17 -5.67 -4.24
C TYR A 192 23.92 -5.27 -2.96
N PRO A 193 24.99 -5.99 -2.59
CA PRO A 193 25.87 -5.63 -1.48
C PRO A 193 26.84 -4.54 -1.96
N VAL A 194 26.51 -3.28 -1.69
CA VAL A 194 27.38 -2.12 -1.95
C VAL A 194 27.58 -1.34 -0.67
#